data_AF-A0A6J8D3D6-F1
#
_entry.id   AF-A0A6J8D3D6-F1
#
_cell.length_a   1.000
_cell.length_b   1.000
_cell.length_c   1.000
_cell.angle_alpha   90.00
_cell.angle_beta   90.00
_cell.angle_gamma   90.00
#
_symmetry.space_group_name_H-M   'P 1'
#
loop_
_entity.id
_entity.type
_entity.pdbx_description
1 polymer ?
#
loop_
_entity_poly.entity_id
_entity_poly.type
_entity_poly.pdbx_seq_one_letter_code
_entity_poly.pdbx_strand_id
1 'polypeptide(L)'
;MVDRGTVVDVDNELQSFDVQSIKFLVKNLIHHVQLKQCSSLLDVFTALEIFKHITENNWKEFLSECLFMIGKRNIIHILGLNSSQIEERIQRKEGFLIPFRTALYNIAEDLDSTEIEKLKQEAINMVPNIIPGLWKVTSMYDFLDVLEKKDADFAP
;
A
#
# COMPACT_ATOMS: atom_id res chain seq x y z
N MET A 1 -3.54 -23.29 -2.26
CA MET A 1 -2.33 -22.45 -2.04
C MET A 1 -2.36 -21.26 -3.00
N VAL A 2 -1.70 -20.13 -2.68
CA VAL A 2 -1.55 -19.01 -3.64
C VAL A 2 -0.83 -19.50 -4.90
N ASP A 3 -1.38 -19.22 -6.08
CA ASP A 3 -0.74 -19.57 -7.35
C ASP A 3 0.39 -18.60 -7.68
N ARG A 4 1.62 -19.11 -7.56
CA ARG A 4 2.84 -18.34 -7.76
C ARG A 4 3.04 -17.93 -9.20
N GLY A 5 2.59 -18.74 -10.17
CA GLY A 5 2.72 -18.43 -11.60
C GLY A 5 1.92 -17.19 -11.96
N THR A 6 0.63 -17.19 -11.63
CA THR A 6 -0.24 -16.02 -11.86
C THR A 6 0.28 -14.76 -11.15
N VAL A 7 0.80 -14.85 -9.93
CA VAL A 7 1.36 -13.68 -9.22
C VAL A 7 2.59 -13.13 -9.95
N VAL A 8 3.46 -13.98 -10.49
CA VAL A 8 4.60 -13.57 -11.31
C VAL A 8 4.15 -12.91 -12.61
N ASP A 9 3.13 -13.45 -13.27
CA ASP A 9 2.58 -12.86 -14.49
C ASP A 9 2.04 -11.44 -14.23
N VAL A 10 1.38 -11.21 -13.11
CA VAL A 10 0.96 -9.86 -12.69
C VAL A 10 2.17 -8.99 -12.35
N ASP A 11 3.14 -9.50 -11.59
CA ASP A 11 4.35 -8.76 -11.19
C ASP A 11 5.15 -8.25 -12.39
N ASN A 12 5.23 -9.04 -13.47
CA ASN A 12 5.90 -8.65 -14.72
C ASN A 12 5.26 -7.44 -15.40
N GLU A 13 3.98 -7.15 -15.14
CA GLU A 13 3.26 -6.00 -15.66
C GLU A 13 3.35 -4.76 -14.74
N LEU A 14 3.95 -4.92 -13.57
CA LEU A 14 4.11 -3.85 -12.57
C LEU A 14 5.48 -3.20 -12.67
N GLN A 15 5.50 -1.90 -12.44
CA GLN A 15 6.73 -1.14 -12.24
C GLN A 15 7.11 -1.13 -10.76
N SER A 16 8.34 -0.74 -10.45
CA SER A 16 8.82 -0.72 -9.06
C SER A 16 7.98 0.17 -8.13
N PHE A 17 7.45 1.30 -8.63
CA PHE A 17 6.58 2.19 -7.86
C PHE A 17 5.20 1.58 -7.58
N ASP A 18 4.69 0.71 -8.47
CA ASP A 18 3.44 -0.01 -8.26
C ASP A 18 3.59 -0.98 -7.07
N VAL A 19 4.71 -1.69 -7.03
CA VAL A 19 5.06 -2.58 -5.92
C VAL A 19 5.20 -1.78 -4.61
N GLN A 20 5.82 -0.59 -4.64
CA GLN A 20 5.88 0.27 -3.44
C GLN A 20 4.48 0.71 -2.97
N SER A 21 3.59 1.04 -3.89
CA SER A 21 2.21 1.43 -3.57
C SER A 21 1.44 0.26 -2.95
N ILE A 22 1.60 -0.96 -3.48
CA ILE A 22 1.01 -2.17 -2.89
C ILE A 22 1.60 -2.43 -1.49
N LYS A 23 2.92 -2.29 -1.31
CA LYS A 23 3.57 -2.40 0.01
C LYS A 23 2.98 -1.39 0.99
N PHE A 24 2.75 -0.16 0.56
CA PHE A 24 2.11 0.87 1.39
C PHE A 24 0.69 0.45 1.82
N LEU A 25 -0.13 -0.01 0.87
CA LEU A 25 -1.50 -0.45 1.14
C LEU A 25 -1.58 -1.58 2.18
N VAL A 26 -0.60 -2.50 2.18
CA VAL A 26 -0.57 -3.66 3.08
C VAL A 26 0.30 -3.48 4.32
N LYS A 27 0.79 -2.26 4.59
CA LYS A 27 1.81 -1.99 5.62
C LYS A 27 1.45 -2.47 7.04
N ASN A 28 0.17 -2.51 7.40
CA ASN A 28 -0.27 -3.01 8.72
C ASN A 28 -0.58 -4.51 8.75
N LEU A 29 -0.48 -5.21 7.63
CA LEU A 29 -0.73 -6.64 7.51
C LEU A 29 0.56 -7.46 7.57
N ILE A 30 1.70 -6.85 7.27
CA ILE A 30 3.01 -7.51 7.27
C ILE A 30 3.92 -6.78 8.26
N HIS A 31 4.72 -7.54 9.01
CA HIS A 31 5.72 -6.95 9.89
C HIS A 31 6.70 -6.07 9.08
N HIS A 32 6.94 -4.85 9.55
CA HIS A 32 7.69 -3.82 8.82
C HIS A 32 9.06 -4.28 8.33
N VAL A 33 9.80 -5.08 9.13
CA VAL A 33 11.11 -5.63 8.72
C VAL A 33 10.99 -6.53 7.49
N GLN A 34 9.97 -7.38 7.45
CA GLN A 34 9.76 -8.31 6.34
C GLN A 34 9.27 -7.57 5.10
N LEU A 35 8.35 -6.62 5.27
CA LEU A 35 7.85 -5.81 4.16
C LEU A 35 8.98 -5.00 3.48
N LYS A 36 9.97 -4.53 4.25
CA LYS A 36 11.15 -3.85 3.70
C LYS A 36 12.01 -4.75 2.80
N GLN A 37 12.05 -6.05 3.10
CA GLN A 37 12.83 -7.02 2.32
C GLN A 37 12.11 -7.44 1.03
N CYS A 38 10.80 -7.21 0.92
CA CYS A 38 10.06 -7.50 -0.30
C CYS A 38 10.51 -6.59 -1.45
N SER A 39 10.99 -7.22 -2.52
CA SER A 39 11.47 -6.59 -3.76
C SER A 39 10.50 -6.73 -4.93
N SER A 40 9.59 -7.71 -4.85
CA SER A 40 8.60 -8.07 -5.87
C SER A 40 7.19 -8.17 -5.28
N LEU A 41 6.16 -8.16 -6.14
CA LEU A 41 4.79 -8.51 -5.72
C LEU A 41 4.73 -9.92 -5.14
N LEU A 42 5.50 -10.85 -5.71
CA LEU A 42 5.57 -12.24 -5.22
C LEU A 42 6.06 -12.29 -3.77
N ASP A 43 7.10 -11.52 -3.41
CA ASP A 43 7.58 -11.44 -2.03
C ASP A 43 6.48 -10.95 -1.08
N VAL A 44 5.74 -9.92 -1.49
CA VAL A 44 4.64 -9.34 -0.70
C VAL A 44 3.53 -10.38 -0.49
N PHE A 45 3.10 -11.07 -1.55
CA PHE A 45 2.04 -12.08 -1.45
C PHE A 45 2.49 -13.33 -0.71
N THR A 46 3.78 -13.68 -0.78
CA THR A 46 4.37 -14.71 0.11
C THR A 46 4.19 -14.32 1.57
N ALA A 47 4.54 -13.08 1.91
CA ALA A 47 4.43 -12.59 3.28
C ALA A 47 2.96 -12.56 3.75
N LEU A 48 2.03 -12.06 2.94
CA LEU A 48 0.60 -12.07 3.26
C LEU A 48 0.05 -13.48 3.53
N GLU A 49 0.49 -14.49 2.76
CA GLU A 49 0.08 -15.89 2.95
C GLU A 49 0.67 -16.46 4.26
N ILE A 50 1.93 -16.14 4.56
CA ILE A 50 2.60 -16.54 5.81
C ILE A 50 1.85 -15.98 7.03
N PHE A 51 1.49 -14.69 7.00
CA PHE A 51 0.72 -14.02 8.06
C PHE A 51 -0.78 -14.30 8.02
N LYS A 52 -1.26 -15.19 7.13
CA LYS A 52 -2.67 -15.61 7.04
C LYS A 52 -3.66 -14.50 6.70
N HIS A 53 -3.20 -13.42 6.08
CA HIS A 53 -4.08 -12.37 5.56
C HIS A 53 -4.72 -12.76 4.22
N ILE A 54 -4.05 -13.65 3.48
CA ILE A 54 -4.61 -14.28 2.28
C ILE A 54 -4.53 -15.80 2.40
N THR A 55 -5.41 -16.44 1.67
CA THR A 55 -5.60 -17.89 1.56
C THR A 55 -5.81 -18.23 0.09
N GLU A 56 -5.90 -19.53 -0.20
CA GLU A 56 -6.20 -20.00 -1.55
C GLU A 56 -7.56 -19.53 -2.11
N ASN A 57 -8.50 -19.16 -1.24
CA ASN A 57 -9.87 -18.81 -1.60
C ASN A 57 -10.08 -17.31 -1.81
N ASN A 58 -9.15 -16.45 -1.40
CA ASN A 58 -9.36 -14.99 -1.45
C ASN A 58 -8.15 -14.19 -1.98
N TRP A 59 -7.03 -14.84 -2.31
CA TRP A 59 -5.82 -14.10 -2.73
C TRP A 59 -6.02 -13.35 -4.05
N LYS A 60 -6.82 -13.90 -4.98
CA LYS A 60 -7.11 -13.24 -6.26
C LYS A 60 -7.94 -11.98 -6.04
N GLU A 61 -8.97 -12.09 -5.21
CA GLU A 61 -9.85 -11.00 -4.84
C GLU A 61 -9.07 -9.89 -4.11
N PHE A 62 -8.18 -10.27 -3.20
CA PHE A 62 -7.26 -9.36 -2.52
C PHE A 62 -6.32 -8.65 -3.50
N LEU A 63 -5.63 -9.39 -4.37
CA LEU A 63 -4.72 -8.82 -5.37
C LEU A 63 -5.46 -7.88 -6.32
N SER A 64 -6.64 -8.29 -6.77
CA SER A 64 -7.46 -7.49 -7.65
C SER A 64 -7.89 -6.16 -7.03
N GLU A 65 -8.11 -6.13 -5.72
CA GLU A 65 -8.40 -4.90 -4.97
C GLU A 65 -7.17 -4.00 -4.88
N CYS A 66 -5.98 -4.55 -4.60
CA CYS A 66 -4.73 -3.81 -4.65
C CYS A 66 -4.53 -3.16 -6.03
N LEU A 67 -4.67 -3.94 -7.10
CA LEU A 67 -4.52 -3.48 -8.49
C LEU A 67 -5.56 -2.42 -8.85
N PHE A 68 -6.79 -2.58 -8.39
CA PHE A 68 -7.86 -1.62 -8.58
C PHE A 68 -7.53 -0.28 -7.92
N MET A 69 -7.05 -0.33 -6.66
CA MET A 69 -6.67 0.85 -5.90
C MET A 69 -5.52 1.61 -6.56
N ILE A 70 -4.48 0.92 -7.03
CA ILE A 70 -3.32 1.57 -7.69
C ILE A 70 -3.55 1.93 -9.17
N GLY A 71 -4.81 1.88 -9.63
CA GLY A 71 -5.17 2.24 -11.00
C GLY A 71 -4.80 1.21 -12.09
N LYS A 72 -4.21 0.07 -11.73
CA LYS A 72 -3.82 -1.02 -12.66
C LYS A 72 -4.98 -1.94 -13.02
N ARG A 73 -6.12 -1.34 -13.38
CA ARG A 73 -7.35 -2.06 -13.71
C ARG A 73 -7.23 -2.93 -14.96
N ASN A 74 -6.39 -2.50 -15.90
CA ASN A 74 -6.20 -3.17 -17.19
C ASN A 74 -5.63 -4.58 -17.06
N ILE A 75 -4.87 -4.90 -16.00
CA ILE A 75 -4.22 -6.22 -15.83
C ILE A 75 -4.99 -7.17 -14.89
N ILE A 76 -6.12 -6.74 -14.31
CA ILE A 76 -6.96 -7.57 -13.44
C ILE A 76 -7.47 -8.84 -14.16
N HIS A 77 -7.61 -8.78 -15.49
CA HIS A 77 -8.04 -9.91 -16.31
C HIS A 77 -7.09 -11.13 -16.20
N ILE A 78 -5.80 -10.93 -15.86
CA ILE A 78 -4.84 -12.01 -15.61
C ILE A 78 -5.32 -12.93 -14.48
N LEU A 79 -6.08 -12.38 -13.51
CA LEU A 79 -6.63 -13.14 -12.39
C LEU A 79 -7.89 -13.93 -12.76
N GLY A 80 -8.46 -13.68 -13.95
CA GLY A 80 -9.77 -14.17 -14.37
C GLY A 80 -10.94 -13.42 -13.70
N LEU A 81 -10.69 -12.21 -13.20
CA LEU A 81 -11.68 -11.37 -12.52
C LEU A 81 -12.07 -10.15 -13.36
N ASN A 82 -13.22 -9.56 -13.05
CA ASN A 82 -13.71 -8.34 -13.69
C ASN A 82 -13.59 -7.13 -12.74
N SER A 83 -13.05 -6.03 -13.26
CA SER A 83 -12.96 -4.74 -12.56
C SER A 83 -14.30 -4.24 -12.01
N SER A 84 -15.41 -4.45 -12.72
CA SER A 84 -16.73 -3.98 -12.27
C SER A 84 -17.21 -4.70 -11.00
N GLN A 85 -16.94 -6.01 -10.89
CA GLN A 85 -17.30 -6.80 -9.72
C GLN A 85 -16.48 -6.39 -8.50
N ILE A 86 -15.23 -5.99 -8.71
CA ILE A 86 -14.35 -5.50 -7.65
C ILE A 86 -14.85 -4.14 -7.16
N GLU A 87 -15.17 -3.23 -8.07
CA GLU A 87 -15.71 -1.92 -7.72
C GLU A 87 -17.00 -2.03 -6.89
N GLU A 88 -17.92 -2.90 -7.30
CA GLU A 88 -19.17 -3.14 -6.57
C GLU A 88 -18.91 -3.69 -5.15
N ARG A 89 -17.95 -4.61 -5.00
CA ARG A 89 -17.56 -5.16 -3.70
C ARG A 89 -16.97 -4.09 -2.77
N ILE A 90 -16.09 -3.25 -3.30
CA ILE A 90 -15.51 -2.12 -2.55
C ILE A 90 -16.61 -1.15 -2.10
N GLN A 91 -17.55 -0.81 -3.00
CA GLN A 91 -18.68 0.07 -2.68
C GLN A 91 -19.60 -0.51 -1.58
N ARG A 92 -19.75 -1.84 -1.55
CA ARG A 92 -20.47 -2.56 -0.49
C ARG A 92 -19.71 -2.67 0.84
N LYS A 93 -18.50 -2.10 0.92
CA LYS A 93 -17.60 -2.21 2.10
C LYS A 93 -17.21 -3.65 2.42
N GLU A 94 -17.17 -4.51 1.40
CA GLU A 94 -16.72 -5.90 1.49
C GLU A 94 -15.25 -6.02 1.01
N GLY A 95 -14.49 -4.93 1.12
CA GLY A 95 -13.08 -4.87 0.71
C GLY A 95 -12.15 -5.57 1.70
N PHE A 96 -11.00 -6.01 1.21
CA PHE A 96 -9.95 -6.63 2.03
C PHE A 96 -8.95 -5.61 2.59
N LEU A 97 -8.79 -4.46 1.93
CA LEU A 97 -7.82 -3.46 2.35
C LEU A 97 -8.33 -2.67 3.56
N ILE A 98 -7.38 -2.27 4.42
CA ILE A 98 -7.70 -1.48 5.61
C ILE A 98 -8.15 -0.07 5.15
N PRO A 99 -9.35 0.40 5.54
CA PRO A 99 -9.88 1.69 5.09
C PRO A 99 -8.97 2.89 5.38
N PHE A 100 -8.27 2.87 6.50
CA PHE A 100 -7.28 3.89 6.86
C PHE A 100 -6.13 3.94 5.84
N ARG A 101 -5.62 2.78 5.38
CA ARG A 101 -4.54 2.70 4.40
C ARG A 101 -4.97 3.17 3.02
N THR A 102 -6.18 2.80 2.60
CA THR A 102 -6.73 3.27 1.32
C THR A 102 -6.96 4.78 1.32
N ALA A 103 -7.42 5.35 2.44
CA ALA A 103 -7.59 6.79 2.57
C ALA A 103 -6.24 7.54 2.49
N LEU A 104 -5.22 7.05 3.20
CA LEU A 104 -3.88 7.64 3.12
C LEU A 104 -3.24 7.51 1.74
N TYR A 105 -3.47 6.39 1.05
CA TYR A 105 -3.02 6.20 -0.32
C TYR A 105 -3.66 7.23 -1.25
N ASN A 106 -4.99 7.39 -1.22
CA ASN A 106 -5.68 8.38 -2.05
C ASN A 106 -5.17 9.80 -1.80
N ILE A 107 -4.96 10.18 -0.52
CA ILE A 107 -4.37 11.47 -0.17
C ILE A 107 -2.96 11.60 -0.76
N ALA A 108 -2.15 10.55 -0.68
CA ALA A 108 -0.77 10.58 -1.19
C ALA A 108 -0.70 10.75 -2.72
N GLU A 109 -1.62 10.12 -3.45
CA GLU A 109 -1.68 10.18 -4.92
C GLU A 109 -2.28 11.49 -5.45
N ASP A 110 -3.12 12.15 -4.66
CA ASP A 110 -3.72 13.44 -5.02
C ASP A 110 -2.74 14.62 -4.87
N LEU A 111 -1.61 14.42 -4.17
CA LEU A 111 -0.65 15.48 -3.84
C LEU A 111 0.57 15.47 -4.76
N ASP A 112 0.92 16.65 -5.29
CA ASP A 112 2.14 16.84 -6.06
C ASP A 112 3.36 17.17 -5.19
N SER A 113 4.55 17.15 -5.77
CA SER A 113 5.80 17.42 -5.05
C SER A 113 5.88 18.81 -4.41
N THR A 114 5.17 19.80 -4.96
CA THR A 114 5.11 21.17 -4.41
C THR A 114 4.25 21.19 -3.15
N GLU A 115 3.13 20.48 -3.16
CA GLU A 115 2.24 20.35 -2.02
C GLU A 115 2.90 19.55 -0.88
N ILE A 116 3.64 18.49 -1.22
CA ILE A 116 4.45 17.73 -0.26
C ILE A 116 5.44 18.64 0.45
N GLU A 117 6.14 19.52 -0.29
CA GLU A 117 7.14 20.41 0.30
C GLU A 117 6.51 21.46 1.22
N LYS A 118 5.32 21.98 0.86
CA LYS A 118 4.54 22.86 1.74
C LYS A 118 4.15 22.14 3.03
N LEU A 119 3.64 20.90 2.94
CA LEU A 119 3.27 20.10 4.12
C LEU A 119 4.46 19.83 5.03
N LYS A 120 5.64 19.53 4.47
CA LYS A 120 6.87 19.42 5.26
C LYS A 120 7.16 20.72 6.01
N GLN A 121 7.12 21.86 5.31
CA GLN A 121 7.42 23.14 5.93
C GLN A 121 6.42 23.51 7.02
N GLU A 122 5.13 23.24 6.82
CA GLU A 122 4.09 23.41 7.83
C GLU A 122 4.33 22.49 9.03
N ALA A 123 4.67 21.22 8.83
CA ALA A 123 4.98 20.29 9.90
C ALA A 123 6.19 20.74 10.74
N ILE A 124 7.24 21.29 10.10
CA ILE A 124 8.39 21.90 10.78
C ILE A 124 7.94 23.06 11.67
N ASN A 125 7.07 23.92 11.14
CA ASN A 125 6.61 25.12 11.83
C ASN A 125 5.67 24.80 13.00
N MET A 126 4.79 23.81 12.83
CA MET A 126 3.82 23.40 13.86
C MET A 126 4.47 22.62 15.01
N VAL A 127 5.55 21.90 14.73
CA VAL A 127 6.29 21.14 15.76
C VAL A 127 7.76 21.56 15.77
N PRO A 128 8.07 22.71 16.38
CA PRO A 128 9.46 23.12 16.57
C PRO A 128 10.20 22.04 17.38
N ASN A 129 11.17 21.39 16.75
CA ASN A 129 12.14 20.40 17.30
C ASN A 129 11.87 18.88 17.20
N ILE A 130 10.76 18.34 16.68
CA ILE A 130 10.49 16.88 16.88
C ILE A 130 9.84 16.19 15.70
N ILE A 131 10.53 16.13 14.57
CA ILE A 131 10.29 15.02 13.63
C ILE A 131 11.65 14.51 13.10
N PRO A 132 12.34 13.64 13.86
CA PRO A 132 13.56 12.98 13.38
C PRO A 132 13.32 12.30 12.03
N GLY A 133 14.11 12.69 11.03
CA GLY A 133 14.02 12.10 9.69
C GLY A 133 13.12 12.84 8.70
N LEU A 134 12.49 13.96 9.08
CA LEU A 134 11.71 14.77 8.13
C LEU A 134 12.54 15.29 6.95
N TRP A 135 13.83 15.57 7.18
CA TRP A 135 14.80 15.94 6.15
C TRP A 135 15.12 14.83 5.14
N LYS A 136 14.74 13.58 5.43
CA LYS A 136 14.87 12.43 4.52
C LYS A 136 13.61 12.19 3.69
N VAL A 137 12.53 12.93 3.92
CA VAL A 137 11.27 12.74 3.21
C VAL A 137 11.43 13.15 1.76
N THR A 138 11.30 12.19 0.86
CA THR A 138 11.36 12.40 -0.59
C THR A 138 10.03 12.09 -1.29
N SER A 139 9.11 11.46 -0.58
CA SER A 139 7.78 11.07 -1.06
C SER A 139 6.71 11.27 0.02
N MET A 140 5.42 11.24 -0.35
CA MET A 140 4.34 11.22 0.63
C MET A 140 4.38 9.98 1.52
N TYR A 141 4.79 8.82 0.99
CA TYR A 141 4.92 7.62 1.81
C TYR A 141 5.97 7.79 2.91
N ASP A 142 7.11 8.44 2.60
CA ASP A 142 8.11 8.76 3.63
C ASP A 142 7.54 9.73 4.67
N PHE A 143 6.76 10.72 4.24
CA PHE A 143 6.15 11.71 5.11
C PHE A 143 5.19 11.05 6.09
N LEU A 144 4.29 10.20 5.58
CA LEU A 144 3.32 9.45 6.37
C LEU A 144 4.02 8.45 7.31
N ASP A 145 5.06 7.77 6.84
CA ASP A 145 5.91 6.88 7.66
C ASP A 145 6.52 7.61 8.86
N VAL A 146 6.94 8.85 8.65
CA VAL A 146 7.53 9.70 9.66
C VAL A 146 6.48 10.16 10.68
N LEU A 147 5.27 10.51 10.24
CA LEU A 147 4.16 10.87 11.12
C LEU A 147 3.69 9.67 11.97
N GLU A 148 3.57 8.49 11.37
CA GLU A 148 3.12 7.27 12.06
C GLU A 148 4.08 6.81 13.17
N LYS A 149 5.39 6.97 12.97
CA LYS A 149 6.37 6.64 14.02
C LYS A 149 6.22 7.51 15.24
N LYS A 150 5.86 8.78 15.03
CA LYS A 150 5.70 9.73 16.12
C LYS A 150 4.48 9.40 16.98
N ASP A 151 3.38 8.95 16.39
CA ASP A 151 2.19 8.54 17.14
C ASP A 151 2.47 7.35 18.09
N ALA A 152 3.34 6.42 17.68
CA ALA A 152 3.78 5.30 18.52
C ALA A 152 4.59 5.73 19.76
N ASP A 153 5.28 6.88 19.71
CA ASP A 153 6.06 7.43 20.84
C ASP A 153 5.18 8.20 21.85
N PHE A 154 3.90 8.45 21.53
CA PHE A 154 2.92 9.12 22.41
C PHE A 154 1.79 8.19 22.88
N ALA A 155 1.82 6.90 22.53
CA ALA A 155 0.91 5.91 23.11
C ALA A 155 1.30 5.63 24.58
N PRO A 156 0.36 5.74 25.54
CA PRO A 156 0.64 5.60 26.97
C PRO A 156 1.09 4.20 27.41
#